data_AF-A0A519UZF9-F1
#
_entry.id   AF-A0A519UZF9-F1
#
_cell.length_a   1.000
_cell.length_b   1.000
_cell.length_c   1.000
_cell.angle_alpha   90.00
_cell.angle_beta   90.00
_cell.angle_gamma   90.00
#
_symmetry.space_group_name_H-M   'P 1'
#
loop_
_entity.id
_entity.type
_entity.pdbx_description
1 polymer ?
#
loop_
_entity_poly.entity_id
_entity_poly.type
_entity_poly.pdbx_seq_one_letter_code
_entity_poly.pdbx_strand_id
1 'polypeptide(L)'
;AQSYRDYALALADNGAYQQALDNLYKVLTQTYNTQTSNRDDGIEEIIIAEINNLIAKYGSLLNTKGIDKRLIQPLLVDIRVVLNWNKNDTDIDLWLTDPNGEKCYYSNQSTAIGGRISNDFTDGYGPEQFMLKKAIKGNYKIEVDYYGDRQVSIGGPTTVTAEIYTRYATGKQERKIIILPLEEGNKNKGHLIGEFKF
;
A
#
# COMPACT_ATOMS: atom_id res chain seq x y z
N ALA A 1 7.68 -10.83 4.98
CA ALA A 1 7.77 -9.90 3.83
C ALA A 1 7.78 -8.43 4.28
N GLN A 2 6.85 -7.99 5.13
CA GLN A 2 6.70 -6.58 5.53
C GLN A 2 7.98 -5.88 6.03
N SER A 3 8.73 -6.45 6.96
CA SER A 3 9.94 -5.78 7.50
C SER A 3 11.02 -5.51 6.44
N TYR A 4 11.12 -6.36 5.42
CA TYR A 4 12.03 -6.11 4.29
C TYR A 4 11.54 -4.95 3.41
N ARG A 5 10.23 -4.84 3.23
CA ARG A 5 9.60 -3.72 2.52
C ARG A 5 9.86 -2.41 3.25
N ASP A 6 9.56 -2.33 4.54
CA ASP A 6 9.73 -1.12 5.33
C ASP A 6 11.20 -0.65 5.33
N TYR A 7 12.13 -1.59 5.46
CA TYR A 7 13.56 -1.30 5.35
C TYR A 7 13.94 -0.80 3.95
N ALA A 8 13.39 -1.39 2.89
CA ALA A 8 13.63 -0.93 1.52
C ALA A 8 13.10 0.47 1.26
N LEU A 9 11.92 0.81 1.78
CA LEU A 9 11.34 2.15 1.66
C LEU A 9 12.21 3.20 2.39
N ALA A 10 12.68 2.87 3.60
CA ALA A 10 13.60 3.74 4.35
C ALA A 10 14.95 3.93 3.61
N LEU A 11 15.49 2.87 3.01
CA LEU A 11 16.69 2.95 2.17
C LEU A 11 16.47 3.85 0.96
N ALA A 12 15.33 3.73 0.28
CA ALA A 12 14.98 4.57 -0.86
C ALA A 12 14.88 6.05 -0.47
N ASP A 13 14.24 6.35 0.67
CA ASP A 13 14.14 7.71 1.20
C ASP A 13 15.52 8.29 1.58
N ASN A 14 16.47 7.45 1.97
CA ASN A 14 17.87 7.82 2.25
C ASN A 14 18.77 7.83 0.99
N GLY A 15 18.22 7.64 -0.22
CA GLY A 15 18.98 7.64 -1.47
C GLY A 15 19.76 6.36 -1.77
N ALA A 16 19.63 5.32 -0.93
CA ALA A 16 20.26 4.02 -1.10
C ALA A 16 19.46 3.12 -2.05
N TYR A 17 19.22 3.59 -3.28
CA TYR A 17 18.23 3.00 -4.21
C TYR A 17 18.53 1.55 -4.60
N GLN A 18 19.80 1.18 -4.82
CA GLN A 18 20.15 -0.20 -5.16
C GLN A 18 19.83 -1.15 -4.01
N GLN A 19 20.19 -0.78 -2.78
CA GLN A 19 19.90 -1.60 -1.61
C GLN A 19 18.39 -1.72 -1.37
N ALA A 20 17.62 -0.66 -1.65
CA ALA A 20 16.17 -0.71 -1.63
C ALA A 20 15.64 -1.73 -2.65
N LEU A 21 16.09 -1.67 -3.90
CA LEU A 21 15.71 -2.61 -4.96
C LEU A 21 16.03 -4.06 -4.57
N ASP A 22 17.23 -4.31 -4.04
CA ASP A 22 17.67 -5.65 -3.65
C ASP A 22 16.80 -6.23 -2.52
N ASN A 23 16.41 -5.41 -1.53
CA ASN A 23 15.53 -5.85 -0.44
C ASN A 23 14.10 -6.12 -0.92
N LEU A 24 13.55 -5.29 -1.81
CA LEU A 24 12.24 -5.56 -2.42
C LEU A 24 12.28 -6.85 -3.24
N TYR A 25 13.30 -7.05 -4.07
CA TYR A 25 13.41 -8.26 -4.87
C TYR A 25 13.64 -9.52 -4.02
N LYS A 26 14.33 -9.39 -2.88
CA LYS A 26 14.46 -10.46 -1.89
C LYS A 26 13.11 -10.90 -1.33
N VAL A 27 12.13 -10.00 -1.18
CA VAL A 27 10.76 -10.38 -0.78
C VAL A 27 10.15 -11.38 -1.76
N LEU A 28 10.33 -11.17 -3.06
CA LEU A 28 9.75 -12.03 -4.10
C LEU A 28 10.48 -13.36 -4.32
N THR A 29 11.72 -13.51 -3.83
CA THR A 29 12.61 -14.61 -4.21
C THR A 29 13.07 -15.48 -3.05
N GLN A 30 12.95 -15.02 -1.81
CA GLN A 30 13.31 -15.82 -0.64
C GLN A 30 12.23 -16.86 -0.31
N THR A 31 12.65 -17.99 0.27
CA THR A 31 11.72 -19.03 0.71
C THR A 31 11.11 -18.66 2.06
N TYR A 32 9.79 -18.69 2.14
CA TYR A 32 9.04 -18.52 3.38
C TYR A 32 8.50 -19.87 3.86
N ASN A 33 8.30 -20.01 5.17
CA ASN A 33 7.53 -21.14 5.70
C ASN A 33 6.03 -20.92 5.41
N THR A 34 5.22 -21.98 5.49
CA THR A 34 3.79 -21.93 5.15
C THR A 34 3.01 -20.90 5.96
N GLN A 35 3.34 -20.71 7.22
CA GLN A 35 2.72 -19.70 8.08
C GLN A 35 3.00 -18.27 7.59
N THR A 36 4.24 -17.98 7.21
CA THR A 36 4.64 -16.66 6.71
C THR A 36 4.08 -16.40 5.32
N SER A 37 4.05 -17.41 4.45
CA SER A 37 3.44 -17.32 3.12
C SER A 37 1.94 -17.03 3.20
N ASN A 38 1.21 -17.72 4.08
CA ASN A 38 -0.23 -17.49 4.22
C ASN A 38 -0.55 -16.11 4.81
N ARG A 39 0.28 -15.62 5.74
CA ARG A 39 0.10 -14.30 6.37
C ARG A 39 0.37 -13.14 5.41
N ASP A 40 1.38 -13.30 4.54
CA ASP A 40 1.85 -12.24 3.65
C ASP A 40 1.31 -12.41 2.20
N ASP A 41 0.30 -13.25 1.98
CA ASP A 41 -0.26 -13.55 0.65
C ASP A 41 -0.79 -12.28 -0.03
N GLY A 42 -0.38 -12.03 -1.28
CA GLY A 42 -0.78 -10.85 -2.06
C GLY A 42 0.16 -9.64 -1.92
N ILE A 43 1.13 -9.68 -0.99
CA ILE A 43 2.12 -8.60 -0.85
C ILE A 43 2.96 -8.41 -2.12
N GLU A 44 3.08 -9.45 -2.94
CA GLU A 44 3.80 -9.42 -4.21
C GLU A 44 3.30 -8.31 -5.13
N GLU A 45 1.99 -8.04 -5.14
CA GLU A 45 1.41 -6.98 -5.97
C GLU A 45 1.95 -5.59 -5.60
N ILE A 46 2.12 -5.35 -4.30
CA ILE A 46 2.66 -4.11 -3.73
C ILE A 46 4.15 -4.00 -4.02
N ILE A 47 4.89 -5.08 -3.80
CA ILE A 47 6.34 -5.13 -4.02
C ILE A 47 6.68 -4.93 -5.50
N ILE A 48 5.92 -5.55 -6.41
CA ILE A 48 6.11 -5.35 -7.86
C ILE A 48 5.85 -3.89 -8.23
N ALA A 49 4.80 -3.26 -7.68
CA ALA A 49 4.54 -1.84 -7.90
C ALA A 49 5.67 -0.92 -7.39
N GLU A 50 6.31 -1.28 -6.29
CA GLU A 50 7.40 -0.51 -5.69
C GLU A 50 8.73 -0.69 -6.42
N ILE A 51 9.07 -1.92 -6.83
CA ILE A 51 10.22 -2.21 -7.70
C ILE A 51 10.13 -1.38 -8.98
N ASN A 52 8.98 -1.40 -9.64
CA ASN A 52 8.81 -0.67 -10.90
C ASN A 52 8.88 0.84 -10.72
N ASN A 53 8.41 1.37 -9.59
CA ASN A 53 8.54 2.79 -9.31
C ASN A 53 9.99 3.21 -9.02
N LEU A 54 10.76 2.40 -8.28
CA LEU A 54 12.19 2.65 -8.11
C LEU A 54 12.92 2.65 -9.45
N ILE A 55 12.63 1.67 -10.32
CA ILE A 55 13.21 1.59 -11.66
C ILE A 55 12.80 2.80 -12.51
N ALA A 56 11.52 3.21 -12.47
CA ALA A 56 11.04 4.35 -13.23
C ALA A 56 11.69 5.68 -12.79
N LYS A 57 11.91 5.88 -11.49
CA LYS A 57 12.48 7.11 -10.94
C LYS A 57 14.01 7.16 -10.98
N TYR A 58 14.67 6.02 -10.76
CA TYR A 58 16.11 5.95 -10.51
C TYR A 58 16.82 4.93 -11.39
N GLY A 59 16.22 4.49 -12.51
CA GLY A 59 16.75 3.42 -13.36
C GLY A 59 18.19 3.65 -13.86
N SER A 60 18.63 4.90 -14.03
CA SER A 60 20.02 5.22 -14.37
C SER A 60 21.03 4.94 -13.26
N LEU A 61 20.56 4.81 -12.01
CA LEU A 61 21.35 4.52 -10.81
C LEU A 61 21.25 3.05 -10.38
N LEU A 62 20.45 2.24 -11.07
CA LEU A 62 20.12 0.86 -10.67
C LEU A 62 20.71 -0.17 -11.64
N ASN A 63 21.25 -1.25 -11.08
CA ASN A 63 21.58 -2.47 -11.80
C ASN A 63 20.39 -3.44 -11.73
N THR A 64 19.63 -3.52 -12.82
CA THR A 64 18.44 -4.38 -12.92
C THR A 64 18.72 -5.72 -13.61
N LYS A 65 19.97 -6.05 -13.94
CA LYS A 65 20.30 -7.27 -14.71
C LYS A 65 19.90 -8.57 -14.01
N GLY A 66 19.90 -8.58 -12.67
CA GLY A 66 19.50 -9.73 -11.85
C GLY A 66 17.99 -9.84 -11.60
N ILE A 67 17.20 -8.85 -12.04
CA ILE A 67 15.74 -8.86 -11.85
C ILE A 67 15.09 -9.62 -13.00
N ASP A 68 14.15 -10.50 -12.69
CA ASP A 68 13.33 -11.15 -13.71
C ASP A 68 12.58 -10.10 -14.55
N LYS A 69 12.86 -10.08 -15.85
CA LYS A 69 12.31 -9.10 -16.79
C LYS A 69 10.78 -9.11 -16.84
N ARG A 70 10.12 -10.22 -16.49
CA ARG A 70 8.65 -10.31 -16.43
C ARG A 70 8.08 -9.37 -15.37
N LEU A 71 8.84 -9.07 -14.32
CA LEU A 71 8.45 -8.19 -13.23
C LEU A 71 8.65 -6.70 -13.57
N ILE A 72 9.40 -6.38 -14.62
CA ILE A 72 9.68 -4.99 -15.01
C ILE A 72 8.63 -4.54 -16.02
N GLN A 73 7.62 -3.82 -15.54
CA GLN A 73 6.48 -3.35 -16.32
C GLN A 73 6.15 -1.89 -15.97
N PRO A 74 5.71 -1.07 -16.94
CA PRO A 74 5.28 0.29 -16.67
C PRO A 74 3.95 0.29 -15.90
N LEU A 75 4.02 0.42 -14.58
CA LEU A 75 2.86 0.48 -13.67
C LEU A 75 2.41 1.93 -13.41
N LEU A 76 2.13 2.63 -14.50
CA LEU A 76 1.70 4.02 -14.47
C LEU A 76 0.23 4.10 -14.00
N VAL A 77 0.01 4.76 -12.87
CA VAL A 77 -1.34 5.06 -12.36
C VAL A 77 -1.43 6.49 -11.86
N ASP A 78 -2.61 7.09 -11.99
CA ASP A 78 -2.85 8.45 -11.54
C ASP A 78 -2.96 8.54 -10.03
N ILE A 79 -3.57 7.55 -9.37
CA ILE A 79 -3.68 7.49 -7.92
C ILE A 79 -3.24 6.10 -7.45
N ARG A 80 -2.38 6.07 -6.42
CA ARG A 80 -2.10 4.87 -5.62
C ARG A 80 -2.15 5.24 -4.14
N VAL A 81 -2.86 4.47 -3.34
CA VAL A 81 -2.87 4.61 -1.87
C VAL A 81 -2.39 3.30 -1.30
N VAL A 82 -1.46 3.35 -0.33
CA VAL A 82 -1.01 2.16 0.41
C VAL A 82 -1.23 2.41 1.89
N LEU A 83 -1.99 1.53 2.54
CA LEU A 83 -2.31 1.59 3.96
C LEU A 83 -1.47 0.55 4.71
N ASN A 84 -0.77 0.97 5.75
CA ASN A 84 0.00 0.11 6.66
C ASN A 84 -0.44 0.35 8.10
N TRP A 85 -0.22 -0.61 9.00
CA TRP A 85 -0.46 -0.45 10.42
C TRP A 85 0.59 -1.14 11.29
N ASN A 86 0.71 -0.70 12.54
CA ASN A 86 1.78 -1.10 13.46
C ASN A 86 1.46 -2.36 14.30
N LYS A 87 0.31 -3.00 14.12
CA LYS A 87 -0.18 -4.08 14.98
C LYS A 87 -0.50 -5.36 14.19
N ASN A 88 -0.16 -6.52 14.75
CA ASN A 88 -0.55 -7.82 14.20
C ASN A 88 -1.96 -8.22 14.66
N ASP A 89 -2.60 -9.14 13.93
CA ASP A 89 -3.90 -9.72 14.27
C ASP A 89 -5.02 -8.67 14.40
N THR A 90 -4.94 -7.66 13.54
CA THR A 90 -5.89 -6.56 13.46
C THR A 90 -6.49 -6.51 12.06
N ASP A 91 -7.82 -6.42 12.01
CA ASP A 91 -8.61 -6.31 10.79
C ASP A 91 -8.85 -4.81 10.47
N ILE A 92 -8.10 -4.29 9.50
CA ILE A 92 -8.16 -2.90 9.04
C ILE A 92 -8.32 -2.87 7.52
N ASP A 93 -9.50 -2.43 7.07
CA ASP A 93 -9.80 -2.26 5.65
C ASP A 93 -9.52 -0.83 5.18
N LEU A 94 -8.90 -0.68 4.01
CA LEU A 94 -8.79 0.55 3.27
C LEU A 94 -10.09 0.81 2.49
N TRP A 95 -10.70 1.96 2.72
CA TRP A 95 -11.85 2.43 1.96
C TRP A 95 -11.47 3.68 1.18
N LEU A 96 -11.86 3.73 -0.11
CA LEU A 96 -11.66 4.90 -0.93
C LEU A 96 -12.94 5.27 -1.66
N THR A 97 -13.43 6.50 -1.45
CA THR A 97 -14.59 7.05 -2.16
C THR A 97 -14.12 7.99 -3.27
N ASP A 98 -14.61 7.76 -4.49
CA ASP A 98 -14.28 8.54 -5.67
C ASP A 98 -15.14 9.83 -5.80
N PRO A 99 -14.85 10.72 -6.76
CA PRO A 99 -15.62 11.96 -6.96
C PRO A 99 -17.08 11.75 -7.37
N ASN A 100 -17.47 10.58 -7.87
CA ASN A 100 -18.85 10.24 -8.17
C ASN A 100 -19.59 9.74 -6.91
N GLY A 101 -18.90 9.59 -5.78
CA GLY A 101 -19.42 9.05 -4.54
C GLY A 101 -19.41 7.53 -4.48
N GLU A 102 -18.77 6.85 -5.43
CA GLU A 102 -18.65 5.40 -5.41
C GLU A 102 -17.50 4.98 -4.48
N LYS A 103 -17.80 4.06 -3.55
CA LYS A 103 -16.82 3.56 -2.59
C LYS A 103 -16.20 2.26 -3.09
N CYS A 104 -14.87 2.20 -3.11
CA CYS A 104 -14.05 1.01 -3.27
C CYS A 104 -13.62 0.48 -1.90
N TYR A 105 -13.89 -0.80 -1.62
CA TYR A 105 -13.61 -1.49 -0.35
C TYR A 105 -13.78 -3.01 -0.53
N TYR A 106 -13.60 -3.81 0.53
CA TYR A 106 -13.63 -5.29 0.46
C TYR A 106 -14.86 -5.89 -0.26
N SER A 107 -16.07 -5.30 -0.09
CA SER A 107 -17.29 -5.77 -0.79
C SER A 107 -17.54 -5.11 -2.15
N ASN A 108 -16.80 -4.06 -2.51
CA ASN A 108 -16.82 -3.43 -3.84
C ASN A 108 -15.37 -3.15 -4.29
N GLN A 109 -14.68 -4.21 -4.70
CA GLN A 109 -13.23 -4.17 -4.96
C GLN A 109 -12.85 -3.40 -6.23
N SER A 110 -13.82 -2.96 -7.04
CA SER A 110 -13.59 -2.19 -8.25
C SER A 110 -14.70 -1.18 -8.47
N THR A 111 -14.33 0.06 -8.80
CA THR A 111 -15.27 1.15 -9.10
C THR A 111 -15.54 1.26 -10.59
N ALA A 112 -16.63 1.92 -10.97
CA ALA A 112 -16.99 2.18 -12.36
C ALA A 112 -15.92 2.98 -13.12
N ILE A 113 -15.14 3.82 -12.43
CA ILE A 113 -14.02 4.57 -13.03
C ILE A 113 -12.71 3.76 -13.10
N GLY A 114 -12.72 2.50 -12.67
CA GLY A 114 -11.59 1.57 -12.77
C GLY A 114 -10.59 1.66 -11.61
N GLY A 115 -11.00 2.22 -10.48
CA GLY A 115 -10.23 2.13 -9.24
C GLY A 115 -10.40 0.75 -8.62
N ARG A 116 -9.32 0.16 -8.11
CA ARG A 116 -9.33 -1.20 -7.53
C ARG A 116 -8.56 -1.25 -6.22
N ILE A 117 -9.01 -2.09 -5.29
CA ILE A 117 -8.26 -2.44 -4.08
C ILE A 117 -7.53 -3.79 -4.27
N SER A 118 -6.42 -4.02 -3.57
CA SER A 118 -5.78 -5.33 -3.50
C SER A 118 -6.66 -6.34 -2.76
N ASN A 119 -6.29 -7.61 -2.82
CA ASN A 119 -6.88 -8.61 -1.93
C ASN A 119 -6.69 -8.19 -0.46
N ASP A 120 -7.70 -8.56 0.34
CA ASP A 120 -7.83 -8.24 1.75
C ASP A 120 -6.87 -9.08 2.61
N PHE A 121 -6.25 -8.45 3.61
CA PHE A 121 -5.34 -9.07 4.58
C PHE A 121 -6.06 -9.27 5.92
N THR A 122 -6.82 -10.37 6.05
CA THR A 122 -7.72 -10.59 7.20
C THR A 122 -7.05 -11.08 8.48
N ASP A 123 -5.86 -11.68 8.42
CA ASP A 123 -5.19 -12.37 9.56
C ASP A 123 -3.70 -11.98 9.71
N GLY A 124 -3.30 -10.75 9.34
CA GLY A 124 -1.89 -10.38 9.30
C GLY A 124 -1.55 -8.89 9.45
N TYR A 125 -0.29 -8.57 9.17
CA TYR A 125 0.12 -7.20 8.92
C TYR A 125 -0.32 -6.83 7.51
N GLY A 126 -0.90 -5.65 7.34
CA GLY A 126 -1.07 -5.05 6.04
C GLY A 126 0.27 -4.99 5.26
N PRO A 127 0.19 -4.73 3.96
CA PRO A 127 -0.52 -3.54 3.52
C PRO A 127 -1.70 -3.80 2.61
N GLU A 128 -2.72 -2.95 2.69
CA GLU A 128 -3.71 -2.85 1.62
C GLU A 128 -3.36 -1.73 0.64
N GLN A 129 -3.67 -1.92 -0.64
CA GLN A 129 -3.47 -0.89 -1.64
C GLN A 129 -4.71 -0.61 -2.48
N PHE A 130 -4.90 0.66 -2.83
CA PHE A 130 -5.80 1.09 -3.89
C PHE A 130 -4.99 1.62 -5.08
N MET A 131 -5.43 1.32 -6.31
CA MET A 131 -4.87 1.87 -7.53
C MET A 131 -5.96 2.32 -8.50
N LEU A 132 -5.78 3.49 -9.11
CA LEU A 132 -6.64 4.01 -10.18
C LEU A 132 -5.79 4.56 -11.32
N LYS A 133 -5.91 3.94 -12.49
CA LYS A 133 -5.06 4.25 -13.65
C LYS A 133 -5.35 5.62 -14.25
N LYS A 134 -6.63 6.00 -14.36
CA LYS A 134 -7.09 7.25 -14.95
C LYS A 134 -8.04 7.94 -13.98
N ALA A 135 -7.51 8.87 -13.20
CA ALA A 135 -8.32 9.57 -12.21
C ALA A 135 -9.14 10.69 -12.85
N ILE A 136 -10.40 10.79 -12.47
CA ILE A 136 -11.25 11.94 -12.82
C ILE A 136 -10.98 13.08 -11.83
N LYS A 137 -11.25 14.32 -12.25
CA LYS A 137 -11.09 15.49 -11.40
C LYS A 137 -12.13 15.49 -10.29
N GLY A 138 -11.70 15.79 -9.07
CA GLY A 138 -12.61 15.93 -7.93
C GLY A 138 -11.98 15.51 -6.62
N ASN A 139 -12.83 15.38 -5.59
CA ASN A 139 -12.41 14.97 -4.25
C ASN A 139 -12.39 13.46 -4.14
N TYR A 140 -11.27 12.92 -3.66
CA TYR A 140 -11.13 11.53 -3.23
C TYR A 140 -11.03 11.52 -1.71
N LYS A 141 -11.76 10.59 -1.09
CA LYS A 141 -11.80 10.43 0.36
C LYS A 141 -11.25 9.07 0.75
N ILE A 142 -10.31 9.06 1.69
CA ILE A 142 -9.68 7.85 2.24
C ILE A 142 -10.20 7.66 3.65
N GLU A 143 -10.79 6.50 3.89
CA GLU A 143 -11.29 6.06 5.18
C GLU A 143 -10.67 4.70 5.52
N VAL A 144 -10.69 4.32 6.80
CA VAL A 144 -10.40 2.95 7.22
C VAL A 144 -11.55 2.38 8.02
N ASP A 145 -11.93 1.14 7.76
CA ASP A 145 -12.79 0.41 8.68
C ASP A 145 -11.90 -0.36 9.65
N TYR A 146 -12.18 -0.27 10.94
CA TYR A 146 -11.37 -0.87 11.99
C TYR A 146 -12.26 -1.78 12.81
N TYR A 147 -12.16 -3.09 12.60
CA TYR A 147 -13.05 -4.06 13.25
C TYR A 147 -12.65 -4.34 14.73
N GLY A 148 -11.58 -3.71 15.20
CA GLY A 148 -11.09 -3.79 16.57
C GLY A 148 -10.09 -4.93 16.80
N ASP A 149 -9.44 -4.92 17.96
CA ASP A 149 -8.44 -5.94 18.30
C ASP A 149 -9.10 -7.17 18.92
N ARG A 150 -8.72 -8.37 18.47
CA ARG A 150 -9.11 -9.63 19.17
C ARG A 150 -8.36 -9.82 20.50
N GLN A 151 -7.39 -8.97 20.82
CA GLN A 151 -6.59 -9.03 22.06
C GLN A 151 -6.46 -7.65 22.71
N VAL A 152 -6.73 -7.57 24.02
CA VAL A 152 -6.38 -6.44 24.87
C VAL A 152 -4.85 -6.33 24.86
N SER A 153 -4.27 -5.39 24.08
CA SER A 153 -2.82 -5.24 24.02
C SER A 153 -2.32 -4.20 25.02
N ILE A 154 -1.24 -4.56 25.70
CA ILE A 154 -0.43 -3.66 26.54
C ILE A 154 0.42 -2.70 25.65
N GLY A 155 0.29 -2.80 24.32
CA GLY A 155 1.23 -2.27 23.32
C GLY A 155 0.96 -0.85 22.79
N GLY A 156 0.03 -0.09 23.37
CA GLY A 156 -0.32 1.26 22.90
C GLY A 156 -1.31 1.26 21.72
N PRO A 157 -1.67 2.45 21.20
CA PRO A 157 -2.73 2.59 20.21
C PRO A 157 -2.32 2.03 18.83
N THR A 158 -3.30 1.40 18.15
CA THR A 158 -3.18 1.03 16.75
C THR A 158 -2.98 2.30 15.93
N THR A 159 -1.94 2.35 15.11
CA THR A 159 -1.61 3.51 14.26
C THR A 159 -1.57 3.06 12.81
N VAL A 160 -2.30 3.79 11.95
CA VAL A 160 -2.25 3.59 10.51
C VAL A 160 -1.34 4.61 9.84
N THR A 161 -0.68 4.19 8.78
CA THR A 161 0.09 5.04 7.87
C THR A 161 -0.47 4.89 6.47
N ALA A 162 -1.06 5.96 5.94
CA ALA A 162 -1.53 6.01 4.55
C ALA A 162 -0.52 6.80 3.70
N GLU A 163 0.05 6.12 2.71
CA GLU A 163 0.90 6.71 1.69
C GLU A 163 0.08 6.96 0.42
N ILE A 164 -0.14 8.24 0.10
CA ILE A 164 -0.93 8.69 -1.03
C ILE A 164 0.03 9.16 -2.12
N TYR A 165 -0.07 8.53 -3.28
CA TYR A 165 0.70 8.85 -4.46
C TYR A 165 -0.20 9.36 -5.56
N THR A 166 0.17 10.48 -6.18
CA THR A 166 -0.44 10.96 -7.42
C THR A 166 0.56 10.87 -8.56
N ARG A 167 0.08 10.57 -9.77
CA ARG A 167 0.90 10.41 -10.99
C ARG A 167 2.04 9.42 -10.79
N TYR A 168 1.74 8.28 -10.17
CA TYR A 168 2.69 7.25 -9.74
C TYR A 168 3.52 6.71 -10.91
N ALA A 169 4.82 6.57 -10.69
CA ALA A 169 5.81 6.09 -11.67
C ALA A 169 5.91 6.91 -12.98
N THR A 170 5.31 8.11 -13.06
CA THR A 170 5.36 8.96 -14.27
C THR A 170 6.56 9.92 -14.33
N GLY A 171 7.39 9.96 -13.29
CA GLY A 171 8.43 10.99 -13.10
C GLY A 171 7.89 12.33 -12.56
N LYS A 172 6.58 12.56 -12.58
CA LYS A 172 5.89 13.70 -11.94
C LYS A 172 5.14 13.29 -10.67
N GLN A 173 5.59 12.19 -10.05
CA GLN A 173 4.94 11.62 -8.90
C GLN A 173 5.04 12.55 -7.69
N GLU A 174 3.92 12.73 -6.99
CA GLU A 174 3.90 13.32 -5.65
C GLU A 174 3.57 12.24 -4.61
N ARG A 175 4.12 12.37 -3.41
CA ARG A 175 3.89 11.46 -2.28
C ARG A 175 3.46 12.31 -1.07
N LYS A 176 2.34 11.94 -0.45
CA LYS A 176 1.89 12.48 0.83
C LYS A 176 1.72 11.32 1.81
N ILE A 177 2.22 11.48 3.02
CA ILE A 177 2.10 10.48 4.08
C ILE A 177 1.21 11.06 5.17
N ILE A 178 0.23 10.28 5.61
CA ILE A 178 -0.62 10.59 6.75
C ILE A 178 -0.43 9.46 7.77
N ILE A 179 -0.11 9.83 9.01
CA ILE A 179 0.01 8.90 10.14
C ILE A 179 -1.07 9.28 11.14
N LEU A 180 -1.92 8.31 11.49
CA LEU A 180 -3.05 8.54 12.38
C LEU A 180 -3.14 7.42 13.42
N PRO A 181 -3.07 7.75 14.72
CA PRO A 181 -3.50 6.84 15.77
C PRO A 181 -5.01 6.61 15.67
N LEU A 182 -5.43 5.35 15.62
CA LEU A 182 -6.82 4.96 15.68
C LEU A 182 -7.23 4.87 17.15
N GLU A 183 -8.33 5.54 17.48
CA GLU A 183 -9.04 5.32 18.73
C GLU A 183 -10.07 4.19 18.52
N GLU A 184 -10.37 3.41 19.57
CA GLU A 184 -11.48 2.45 19.54
C GLU A 184 -12.78 3.20 19.19
N GLY A 185 -13.21 3.07 17.94
CA GLY A 185 -14.37 3.77 17.40
C GLY A 185 -15.64 2.92 17.42
N ASN A 186 -16.77 3.55 17.10
CA ASN A 186 -18.01 2.84 16.83
C ASN A 186 -17.83 1.90 15.63
N LYS A 187 -18.01 0.60 15.87
CA LYS A 187 -18.09 -0.44 14.83
C LYS A 187 -19.03 0.03 13.70
N ASN A 188 -18.62 -0.11 12.44
CA ASN A 188 -19.34 0.24 11.22
C ASN A 188 -19.37 1.72 10.79
N LYS A 189 -18.44 2.57 11.26
CA LYS A 189 -18.21 3.90 10.68
C LYS A 189 -16.74 4.04 10.30
N GLY A 190 -16.46 4.13 9.00
CA GLY A 190 -15.10 4.37 8.51
C GLY A 190 -14.47 5.61 9.15
N HIS A 191 -13.27 5.46 9.67
CA HIS A 191 -12.46 6.53 10.24
C HIS A 191 -11.82 7.32 9.09
N LEU A 192 -12.09 8.62 9.02
CA LEU A 192 -11.49 9.48 7.99
C LEU A 192 -9.98 9.58 8.21
N ILE A 193 -9.21 9.16 7.20
CA ILE A 193 -7.75 9.34 7.18
C ILE A 193 -7.37 10.63 6.48
N GLY A 194 -8.05 10.94 5.38
CA GLY A 194 -7.81 12.18 4.67
C GLY A 194 -8.58 12.32 3.37
N GLU A 195 -8.50 13.51 2.81
CA GLU A 195 -9.07 13.85 1.51
C GLU A 195 -8.02 14.54 0.64
N PHE A 196 -8.12 14.36 -0.66
CA PHE A 196 -7.28 15.07 -1.62
C PHE A 196 -8.05 15.31 -2.93
N LYS A 197 -7.57 16.30 -3.69
CA LYS A 197 -8.08 16.63 -5.02
C LYS A 197 -7.08 16.17 -6.09
N PHE A 198 -7.59 15.62 -7.19
CA PHE A 198 -6.80 15.27 -8.38
C PHE A 198 -7.17 16.14 -9.58
#